data_AF-A0AAW8DHC6-F1
#
_entry.id   AF-A0AAW8DHC6-F1
#
_cell.length_a   1.000
_cell.length_b   1.000
_cell.length_c   1.000
_cell.angle_alpha   90.00
_cell.angle_beta   90.00
_cell.angle_gamma   90.00
#
_symmetry.space_group_name_H-M   'P 1'
#
loop_
_entity.id
_entity.type
_entity.pdbx_description
1 polymer ?
#
loop_
_entity_poly.entity_id
_entity_poly.type
_entity_poly.pdbx_seq_one_letter_code
_entity_poly.pdbx_strand_id
1 'polypeptide(L)'
;MVLNPTAKPKVATAGLVSTSTVVLIALVVFLVSFPAAELPALFKVIVAGLLVAAALLSGGLWWKRVNHLRTWLAEAREQWRSFDNARLASGTTTEITLLSVDAIQPTGSWVTIEWNRFNHVQPAWIEAQSEPIWPGSVLLITPDPAQVRPSAPWPEAYFIRAADCLAWAPSEGRPIASLLTSPIQQGEGSIQHRQG
;
A
#
# COMPACT_ATOMS: atom_id res chain seq x y z
N MET A 1 -10.91 -17.21 -1.39
CA MET A 1 -9.89 -16.47 -0.63
C MET A 1 -10.10 -15.00 -0.91
N VAL A 2 -10.44 -14.19 0.10
CA VAL A 2 -10.54 -12.73 -0.06
C VAL A 2 -9.12 -12.18 -0.13
N LEU A 3 -8.79 -11.47 -1.21
CA LEU A 3 -7.46 -10.88 -1.40
C LEU A 3 -7.35 -9.64 -0.51
N ASN A 4 -6.26 -9.50 0.24
CA ASN A 4 -6.04 -8.32 1.07
C ASN A 4 -5.85 -7.07 0.16
N PRO A 5 -6.78 -6.09 0.19
CA PRO A 5 -6.69 -4.88 -0.62
C PRO A 5 -5.59 -3.91 -0.14
N THR A 6 -5.03 -4.06 1.07
CA THR A 6 -3.98 -3.16 1.58
C THR A 6 -2.59 -3.53 1.12
N ALA A 7 -2.38 -4.80 0.75
CA ALA A 7 -1.07 -5.29 0.37
C ALA A 7 -0.75 -4.89 -1.08
N LYS A 8 0.26 -4.05 -1.28
CA LYS A 8 0.70 -3.67 -2.61
C LYS A 8 1.25 -4.89 -3.35
N PRO A 9 0.81 -5.15 -4.58
CA PRO A 9 1.38 -6.23 -5.38
C PRO A 9 2.85 -5.94 -5.68
N LYS A 10 3.73 -6.82 -5.19
CA LYS A 10 5.18 -6.74 -5.43
C LYS A 10 5.47 -7.03 -6.91
N VAL A 11 5.86 -6.00 -7.65
CA VAL A 11 6.47 -6.16 -8.97
C VAL A 11 7.99 -6.07 -8.81
N ALA A 12 8.73 -7.07 -9.29
CA ALA A 12 10.18 -6.93 -9.36
C ALA A 12 10.52 -5.77 -10.30
N THR A 13 11.53 -5.00 -9.91
CA THR A 13 11.93 -3.70 -10.45
C THR A 13 11.92 -3.69 -11.99
N ALA A 14 11.41 -2.61 -12.59
CA ALA A 14 11.35 -2.44 -14.05
C ALA A 14 12.70 -2.69 -14.78
N GLY A 15 13.82 -2.48 -14.09
CA GLY A 15 15.17 -2.79 -14.60
C GLY A 15 15.43 -4.27 -14.83
N LEU A 16 14.81 -5.18 -14.07
CA LEU A 16 14.92 -6.62 -14.29
C LEU A 16 14.16 -7.06 -15.55
N VAL A 17 13.07 -6.35 -15.86
CA VAL A 17 12.23 -6.60 -17.04
C VAL A 17 12.93 -6.14 -18.32
N SER A 18 13.54 -4.95 -18.32
CA SER A 18 14.29 -4.48 -19.49
C SER A 18 15.51 -5.35 -19.73
N THR A 19 16.29 -5.68 -18.70
CA THR A 19 17.48 -6.53 -18.85
C THR A 19 17.10 -7.93 -19.30
N SER A 20 16.10 -8.58 -18.70
CA SER A 20 15.70 -9.93 -19.13
C SER A 20 15.18 -9.95 -20.57
N THR A 21 14.42 -8.94 -21.00
CA THR A 21 13.87 -8.89 -22.36
C THR A 21 14.96 -8.57 -23.38
N VAL A 22 15.83 -7.60 -23.06
CA VAL A 22 16.97 -7.21 -23.90
C VAL A 22 17.97 -8.36 -24.03
N VAL A 23 18.27 -9.09 -22.94
CA VAL A 23 19.15 -10.25 -22.98
C VAL A 23 18.55 -11.36 -23.84
N LEU A 24 17.24 -11.60 -23.77
CA LEU A 24 16.59 -12.65 -24.54
C LEU A 24 16.53 -12.29 -26.04
N ILE A 25 16.25 -11.03 -26.38
CA ILE A 25 16.33 -10.52 -27.76
C ILE A 25 17.78 -10.55 -28.26
N ALA A 26 18.75 -10.10 -27.46
CA ALA A 26 20.16 -10.13 -27.82
C ALA A 26 20.66 -11.56 -28.03
N LEU A 27 20.18 -12.53 -27.24
CA LEU A 27 20.48 -13.95 -27.41
C LEU A 27 19.89 -14.50 -28.72
N VAL A 28 18.66 -14.14 -29.07
CA VAL A 28 18.04 -14.51 -30.36
C VAL A 28 18.85 -13.93 -31.52
N VAL A 29 19.16 -12.64 -31.48
CA VAL A 29 19.97 -11.98 -32.52
C VAL A 29 21.35 -12.62 -32.61
N PHE A 30 22.00 -12.88 -31.48
CA PHE A 30 23.31 -13.55 -31.44
C PHE A 30 23.27 -14.95 -32.06
N LEU A 31 22.26 -15.77 -31.74
CA LEU A 31 22.10 -17.12 -32.29
C LEU A 31 21.77 -17.13 -33.80
N VAL A 32 21.11 -16.10 -34.30
CA VAL A 32 20.80 -15.95 -35.74
C VAL A 32 21.97 -15.34 -36.50
N SER A 33 22.70 -14.39 -35.89
CA SER A 33 23.84 -13.68 -36.48
C SER A 33 25.16 -14.45 -36.39
N PHE A 34 25.29 -15.41 -35.48
CA PHE A 34 26.40 -16.37 -35.54
C PHE A 34 26.13 -17.34 -36.70
N PRO A 35 26.96 -17.35 -37.75
CA PRO A 35 26.95 -18.43 -38.71
C PRO A 35 27.61 -19.62 -38.02
N ALA A 36 26.90 -20.26 -37.10
CA ALA A 36 27.23 -21.62 -36.71
C ALA A 36 26.97 -22.48 -37.96
N ALA A 37 28.00 -22.57 -38.80
CA ALA A 37 28.25 -23.72 -39.62
C ALA A 37 28.02 -24.95 -38.73
N GLU A 38 27.35 -25.99 -39.26
CA GLU A 38 27.04 -27.27 -38.60
C GLU A 38 25.67 -27.43 -37.88
N LEU A 39 24.85 -26.39 -37.61
CA LEU A 39 23.53 -26.61 -36.98
C LEU A 39 22.42 -26.88 -38.03
N PRO A 40 21.74 -28.05 -37.98
CA PRO A 40 20.63 -28.37 -38.89
C PRO A 40 19.52 -27.31 -38.83
N ALA A 41 18.96 -26.93 -39.97
CA ALA A 41 17.94 -25.88 -40.07
C ALA A 41 16.72 -26.11 -39.13
N LEU A 42 16.35 -27.38 -38.91
CA LEU A 42 15.31 -27.79 -37.95
C LEU A 42 15.61 -27.32 -36.52
N PHE A 43 16.85 -27.45 -36.05
CA PHE A 43 17.24 -27.02 -34.70
C PHE A 43 17.15 -25.50 -34.55
N LYS A 44 17.50 -24.73 -35.59
CA LYS A 44 17.38 -23.26 -35.58
C LYS A 44 15.91 -22.83 -35.42
N VAL A 45 14.99 -23.49 -36.12
CA VAL A 45 13.54 -23.21 -36.02
C VAL A 45 13.00 -23.56 -34.64
N ILE A 46 13.39 -24.72 -34.08
CA ILE A 46 12.95 -25.14 -32.73
C ILE A 46 13.42 -24.15 -31.68
N VAL A 47 14.71 -23.77 -31.69
CA VAL A 47 15.27 -22.81 -30.73
C VAL A 47 14.63 -21.43 -30.87
N ALA A 48 14.44 -20.94 -32.10
CA ALA A 48 13.75 -19.67 -32.34
C ALA A 48 12.30 -19.71 -31.82
N GLY A 49 11.56 -20.79 -32.08
CA GLY A 49 10.20 -20.97 -31.59
C GLY A 49 10.14 -20.99 -30.05
N LEU A 50 11.08 -21.67 -29.40
CA LEU A 50 11.15 -21.75 -27.94
C LEU A 50 11.46 -20.38 -27.31
N LEU A 51 12.34 -19.59 -27.94
CA LEU A 51 12.65 -18.23 -27.50
C LEU A 51 11.47 -17.28 -27.67
N VAL A 52 10.76 -17.35 -28.80
CA VAL A 52 9.54 -16.56 -29.02
C VAL A 52 8.46 -16.93 -27.99
N ALA A 53 8.26 -18.23 -27.75
CA ALA A 53 7.31 -18.70 -26.74
C ALA A 53 7.68 -18.20 -25.33
N ALA A 54 8.97 -18.27 -24.95
CA ALA A 54 9.45 -17.77 -23.67
C ALA A 54 9.28 -16.24 -23.53
N ALA A 55 9.51 -15.48 -24.61
CA ALA A 55 9.28 -14.04 -24.65
C ALA A 55 7.80 -13.69 -24.44
N LEU A 56 6.90 -14.39 -25.13
CA LEU A 56 5.44 -14.18 -25.02
C LEU A 56 4.93 -14.54 -23.63
N LEU A 57 5.35 -15.67 -23.06
CA LEU A 57 4.97 -16.09 -21.71
C LEU A 57 5.45 -15.07 -20.66
N SER A 58 6.70 -14.62 -20.78
CA SER A 58 7.25 -13.58 -19.90
C SER A 58 6.45 -12.29 -20.04
N GLY A 59 6.26 -11.80 -21.26
CA GLY A 59 5.49 -10.58 -21.53
C GLY A 59 4.07 -10.63 -20.98
N GLY A 60 3.36 -11.75 -21.16
CA GLY A 60 2.00 -11.94 -20.64
C GLY A 60 1.95 -11.97 -19.11
N LEU A 61 2.88 -12.66 -18.45
CA LEU A 61 2.96 -12.69 -17.00
C LEU A 61 3.20 -11.29 -16.42
N TRP A 62 4.07 -10.52 -17.05
CA TRP A 62 4.37 -9.14 -16.65
C TRP A 62 3.21 -8.19 -16.93
N TRP A 63 2.55 -8.31 -18.08
CA TRP A 63 1.36 -7.52 -18.41
C TRP A 63 0.28 -7.72 -17.34
N LYS A 64 0.02 -8.97 -16.94
CA LYS A 64 -0.93 -9.28 -15.86
C LYS A 64 -0.53 -8.62 -14.55
N ARG A 65 0.76 -8.67 -14.16
CA ARG A 65 1.28 -8.05 -12.94
C ARG A 65 1.19 -6.52 -12.96
N VAL A 66 1.56 -5.89 -14.07
CA VAL A 66 1.48 -4.44 -14.24
C VAL A 66 0.02 -3.98 -14.24
N ASN A 67 -0.86 -4.70 -14.95
CA ASN A 67 -2.27 -4.38 -14.96
C ASN A 67 -2.87 -4.48 -13.54
N HIS A 68 -2.55 -5.55 -12.81
CA HIS A 68 -2.96 -5.71 -11.43
C HIS A 68 -2.46 -4.57 -10.52
N LEU A 69 -1.20 -4.15 -10.66
CA LEU A 69 -0.67 -3.00 -9.92
C LEU A 69 -1.40 -1.69 -10.28
N ARG A 70 -1.71 -1.48 -11.56
CA ARG A 70 -2.45 -0.29 -12.02
C ARG A 70 -3.86 -0.26 -11.44
N THR A 71 -4.57 -1.39 -11.46
CA THR A 71 -5.89 -1.51 -10.84
C THR A 71 -5.82 -1.24 -9.35
N TRP A 72 -4.88 -1.88 -8.64
CA TRP A 72 -4.67 -1.66 -7.22
C TRP A 72 -4.37 -0.19 -6.89
N LEU A 73 -3.52 0.49 -7.68
CA LEU A 73 -3.23 1.91 -7.48
C LEU A 73 -4.44 2.81 -7.75
N ALA A 74 -5.30 2.45 -8.70
CA ALA A 74 -6.51 3.20 -8.99
C ALA A 74 -7.50 3.08 -7.83
N GLU A 75 -7.72 1.86 -7.33
CA GLU A 75 -8.56 1.59 -6.15
C GLU A 75 -8.01 2.27 -4.89
N ALA A 76 -6.71 2.15 -4.63
CA ALA A 76 -6.06 2.81 -3.50
C ALA A 76 -6.25 4.33 -3.53
N ARG A 77 -6.13 4.96 -4.71
CA ARG A 77 -6.34 6.41 -4.86
C ARG A 77 -7.78 6.81 -4.61
N GLU A 78 -8.73 6.02 -5.10
CA GLU A 78 -10.15 6.29 -4.85
C GLU A 78 -10.46 6.17 -3.35
N GLN A 79 -9.88 5.17 -2.70
CA GLN A 79 -10.01 4.98 -1.26
C GLN A 79 -9.40 6.15 -0.47
N TRP A 80 -8.22 6.64 -0.87
CA TRP A 80 -7.61 7.83 -0.28
C TRP A 80 -8.45 9.10 -0.53
N ARG A 81 -9.09 9.23 -1.70
CA ARG A 81 -10.02 10.33 -1.97
C ARG A 81 -11.24 10.28 -1.04
N SER A 82 -11.83 9.10 -0.85
CA SER A 82 -12.93 8.90 0.10
C SER A 82 -12.49 9.23 1.53
N PHE A 83 -11.29 8.80 1.92
CA PHE A 83 -10.68 9.09 3.21
C PHE A 83 -10.51 10.59 3.45
N ASP A 84 -9.95 11.31 2.47
CA ASP A 84 -9.76 12.77 2.56
C ASP A 84 -11.12 13.50 2.61
N ASN A 85 -12.11 13.05 1.84
CA ASN A 85 -13.45 13.61 1.90
C ASN A 85 -14.11 13.40 3.27
N ALA A 86 -13.98 12.19 3.85
CA ALA A 86 -14.49 11.90 5.19
C ALA A 86 -13.77 12.75 6.26
N ARG A 87 -12.46 12.98 6.09
CA ARG A 87 -11.65 13.85 6.97
C ARG A 87 -12.10 15.30 6.92
N LEU A 88 -12.45 15.81 5.74
CA LEU A 88 -12.96 17.18 5.57
C LEU A 88 -14.40 17.35 6.08
N ALA A 89 -15.23 16.31 5.93
CA ALA A 89 -16.64 16.34 6.36
C ALA A 89 -16.81 16.18 7.88
N SER A 90 -15.81 15.62 8.55
CA SER A 90 -15.87 15.29 9.98
C SER A 90 -15.16 16.35 10.82
N GLY A 91 -15.54 16.47 12.09
CA GLY A 91 -14.91 17.38 13.04
C GLY A 91 -13.55 16.86 13.52
N THR A 92 -13.45 16.58 14.81
CA THR A 92 -12.22 16.07 15.43
C THR A 92 -11.92 14.66 14.93
N THR A 93 -10.91 14.51 14.08
CA THR A 93 -10.47 13.22 13.55
C THR A 93 -8.99 13.00 13.77
N THR A 94 -8.58 11.73 13.77
CA THR A 94 -7.19 11.31 13.86
C THR A 94 -6.96 10.09 12.98
N GLU A 95 -5.71 9.93 12.55
CA GLU A 95 -5.28 8.80 11.75
C GLU A 95 -4.55 7.79 12.62
N ILE A 96 -4.93 6.53 12.50
CA ILE A 96 -4.21 5.41 13.10
C ILE A 96 -3.87 4.39 12.01
N THR A 97 -2.72 3.73 12.10
CA THR A 97 -2.36 2.65 11.19
C THR A 97 -2.50 1.32 11.89
N LEU A 98 -3.21 0.39 11.25
CA LEU A 98 -3.32 -0.98 11.72
C LEU A 98 -2.05 -1.76 11.36
N LEU A 99 -1.30 -2.20 12.36
CA LEU A 99 -0.04 -2.93 12.16
C LEU A 99 -0.27 -4.44 12.09
N SER A 100 -1.09 -4.99 12.99
CA SER A 100 -1.41 -6.42 13.04
C SER A 100 -2.84 -6.67 13.51
N VAL A 101 -3.35 -7.84 13.18
CA VAL A 101 -4.58 -8.41 13.75
C VAL A 101 -4.15 -9.62 14.56
N ASP A 102 -4.28 -9.52 15.88
CA ASP A 102 -3.69 -10.47 16.82
C ASP A 102 -4.68 -11.58 17.19
N ALA A 103 -5.96 -11.24 17.35
CA ALA A 103 -7.03 -12.21 17.57
C ALA A 103 -8.38 -11.73 17.03
N ILE A 104 -9.09 -12.60 16.29
CA ILE A 104 -10.40 -12.31 15.71
C ILE A 104 -11.50 -12.92 16.59
N GLN A 105 -12.54 -12.15 16.89
CA GLN A 105 -13.69 -12.56 17.69
C GLN A 105 -15.00 -12.15 17.01
N PRO A 106 -16.16 -12.72 17.40
CA PRO A 106 -17.44 -12.38 16.77
C PRO A 106 -17.85 -10.91 16.91
N THR A 107 -17.42 -10.25 17.99
CA THR A 107 -17.77 -8.86 18.31
C THR A 107 -16.73 -7.85 17.84
N GLY A 108 -15.58 -8.31 17.36
CA GLY A 108 -14.46 -7.43 17.03
C GLY A 108 -13.14 -8.18 16.93
N SER A 109 -12.03 -7.45 16.98
CA SER A 109 -10.70 -8.02 16.89
C SER A 109 -9.73 -7.27 17.79
N TRP A 110 -8.83 -8.02 18.41
CA TRP A 110 -7.63 -7.46 19.02
C TRP A 110 -6.61 -7.18 17.93
N VAL A 111 -6.07 -5.97 17.96
CA VAL A 111 -5.19 -5.43 16.95
C VAL A 111 -4.07 -4.63 17.58
N THR A 112 -2.98 -4.46 16.85
CA THR A 112 -1.95 -3.49 17.21
C THR A 112 -2.05 -2.30 16.29
N ILE A 113 -2.15 -1.09 16.87
CA ILE A 113 -2.30 0.17 16.12
C ILE A 113 -1.13 1.10 16.38
N GLU A 114 -0.84 1.95 15.41
CA GLU A 114 0.06 3.08 15.51
C GLU A 114 -0.74 4.37 15.42
N TRP A 115 -0.60 5.26 16.39
CA TRP A 115 -1.10 6.62 16.31
C TRP A 115 -0.19 7.46 15.43
N ASN A 116 -0.55 7.65 14.17
CA ASN A 116 0.31 8.28 13.15
C ASN A 116 0.83 9.66 13.58
N ARG A 117 0.02 10.44 14.30
CA ARG A 117 0.41 11.78 14.77
C ARG A 117 1.41 11.76 15.92
N PHE A 118 1.34 10.72 16.75
CA PHE A 118 2.12 10.62 17.98
C PHE A 118 3.26 9.60 17.90
N ASN A 119 3.33 8.84 16.79
CA ASN A 119 4.23 7.71 16.60
C ASN A 119 4.19 6.74 17.80
N HIS A 120 2.97 6.51 18.32
CA HIS A 120 2.75 5.69 19.51
C HIS A 120 2.07 4.39 19.12
N VAL A 121 2.70 3.26 19.45
CA VAL A 121 2.17 1.93 19.17
C VAL A 121 1.55 1.35 20.44
N GLN A 122 0.34 0.84 20.33
CA GLN A 122 -0.36 0.22 21.45
C GLN A 122 -1.36 -0.84 20.97
N PRO A 123 -1.76 -1.78 21.83
CA PRO A 123 -2.86 -2.68 21.52
C PRO A 123 -4.19 -1.91 21.50
N ALA A 124 -5.10 -2.38 20.67
CA ALA A 124 -6.45 -1.89 20.58
C ALA A 124 -7.44 -3.01 20.30
N TRP A 125 -8.66 -2.79 20.75
CA TRP A 125 -9.83 -3.54 20.33
C TRP A 125 -10.54 -2.75 19.24
N ILE A 126 -10.87 -3.39 18.14
CA ILE A 126 -11.74 -2.82 17.11
C ILE A 126 -13.04 -3.63 17.03
N GLU A 127 -14.18 -2.96 17.16
CA GLU A 127 -15.48 -3.61 16.97
C GLU A 127 -15.64 -4.14 15.54
N ALA A 128 -16.48 -5.16 15.38
CA ALA A 128 -16.76 -5.75 14.09
C ALA A 128 -17.33 -4.68 13.12
N GLN A 129 -16.64 -4.51 12.00
CA GLN A 129 -17.03 -3.60 10.93
C GLN A 129 -17.80 -4.33 9.84
N SER A 130 -18.58 -3.58 9.05
CA SER A 130 -19.23 -4.11 7.85
C SER A 130 -18.22 -4.56 6.80
N GLU A 131 -17.09 -3.86 6.72
CA GLU A 131 -15.96 -4.18 5.84
C GLU A 131 -14.80 -4.78 6.64
N PRO A 132 -14.16 -5.86 6.15
CA PRO A 132 -13.00 -6.42 6.82
C PRO A 132 -11.82 -5.44 6.77
N ILE A 133 -11.24 -5.14 7.93
CA ILE A 133 -10.03 -4.32 8.02
C ILE A 133 -8.80 -5.22 7.99
N TRP A 134 -7.77 -4.78 7.26
CA TRP A 134 -6.56 -5.55 7.02
C TRP A 134 -5.32 -4.85 7.57
N PRO A 135 -4.30 -5.59 8.03
CA PRO A 135 -3.00 -5.02 8.37
C PRO A 135 -2.46 -4.13 7.25
N GLY A 136 -1.89 -2.98 7.60
CA GLY A 136 -1.46 -1.95 6.66
C GLY A 136 -2.57 -0.97 6.24
N SER A 137 -3.79 -1.09 6.76
CA SER A 137 -4.83 -0.06 6.64
C SER A 137 -4.52 1.14 7.54
N VAL A 138 -4.66 2.35 7.00
CA VAL A 138 -4.82 3.58 7.77
C VAL A 138 -6.31 3.80 8.01
N LEU A 139 -6.71 4.00 9.26
CA LEU A 139 -8.08 4.29 9.67
C LEU A 139 -8.19 5.76 10.06
N LEU A 140 -9.25 6.40 9.58
CA LEU A 140 -9.69 7.69 10.07
C LEU A 140 -10.69 7.43 11.18
N ILE A 141 -10.35 7.82 12.40
CA ILE A 141 -11.24 7.65 13.54
C ILE A 141 -11.59 8.99 14.19
N THR A 142 -12.74 9.03 14.85
CA THR A 142 -13.04 10.04 15.86
C THR A 142 -12.44 9.55 17.18
N PRO A 143 -11.43 10.23 17.76
CA PRO A 143 -10.84 9.77 19.02
C PRO A 143 -11.85 9.91 20.16
N ASP A 144 -11.98 8.87 20.98
CA ASP A 144 -12.85 8.90 22.16
C ASP A 144 -12.20 9.70 23.30
N PRO A 145 -12.75 10.87 23.68
CA PRO A 145 -12.18 11.70 24.73
C PRO A 145 -12.32 11.07 26.13
N ALA A 146 -13.11 10.00 26.30
CA ALA A 146 -13.14 9.23 27.54
C ALA A 146 -11.88 8.37 27.71
N GLN A 147 -11.24 7.96 26.61
CA GLN A 147 -10.09 7.05 26.62
C GLN A 147 -8.75 7.78 26.47
N VAL A 148 -8.70 8.82 25.61
CA VAL A 148 -7.47 9.57 25.34
C VAL A 148 -7.74 11.04 25.59
N ARG A 149 -6.96 11.65 26.49
CA ARG A 149 -7.03 13.07 26.84
C ARG A 149 -5.65 13.71 26.79
N PRO A 150 -5.55 15.00 26.40
CA PRO A 150 -4.30 15.73 26.53
C PRO A 150 -3.76 15.64 27.97
N SER A 151 -2.46 15.37 28.09
CA SER A 151 -1.74 15.28 29.37
C SER A 151 -2.14 14.12 30.30
N ALA A 152 -3.02 13.22 29.87
CA ALA A 152 -3.27 11.96 30.56
C ALA A 152 -2.30 10.88 30.05
N PRO A 153 -1.98 9.86 30.87
CA PRO A 153 -1.26 8.70 30.37
C PRO A 153 -2.09 7.98 29.31
N TRP A 154 -1.40 7.33 28.37
CA TRP A 154 -2.05 6.47 27.38
C TRP A 154 -2.74 5.28 28.09
N PRO A 155 -3.94 4.88 27.65
CA PRO A 155 -4.57 3.67 28.18
C PRO A 155 -3.75 2.44 27.78
N GLU A 156 -3.82 1.38 28.59
CA GLU A 156 -3.15 0.12 28.29
C GLU A 156 -3.63 -0.48 26.95
N ALA A 157 -4.93 -0.39 26.69
CA ALA A 157 -5.55 -0.76 25.43
C ALA A 157 -6.61 0.27 25.03
N TYR A 158 -6.75 0.52 23.73
CA TYR A 158 -7.73 1.45 23.18
C TYR A 158 -8.88 0.74 22.50
N PHE A 159 -10.09 1.24 22.65
CA PHE A 159 -11.31 0.64 22.11
C PHE A 159 -11.87 1.52 21.00
N ILE A 160 -11.87 0.98 19.79
CA ILE A 160 -12.40 1.62 18.58
C ILE A 160 -13.79 1.03 18.32
N ARG A 161 -14.81 1.87 18.42
CA ARG A 161 -16.18 1.46 18.08
C ARG A 161 -16.38 1.46 16.57
N ALA A 162 -17.34 0.67 16.11
CA ALA A 162 -17.63 0.58 14.69
C ALA A 162 -17.99 1.95 14.10
N ALA A 163 -18.84 2.70 14.83
CA ALA A 163 -19.31 4.03 14.47
C ALA A 163 -18.22 5.12 14.50
N ASP A 164 -17.14 4.91 15.25
CA ASP A 164 -16.05 5.90 15.36
C ASP A 164 -15.05 5.76 14.21
N CYS A 165 -15.11 4.67 13.45
CA CYS A 165 -14.32 4.47 12.23
C CYS A 165 -15.05 5.09 11.03
N LEU A 166 -14.50 6.19 10.54
CA LEU A 166 -15.15 7.01 9.51
C LEU A 166 -14.77 6.58 8.10
N ALA A 167 -13.51 6.21 7.91
CA ALA A 167 -12.97 5.76 6.63
C ALA A 167 -11.70 4.94 6.85
N TRP A 168 -11.28 4.19 5.83
CA TRP A 168 -10.02 3.49 5.80
C TRP A 168 -9.35 3.66 4.44
N ALA A 169 -8.01 3.58 4.38
CA ALA A 169 -7.24 3.59 3.15
C ALA A 169 -5.94 2.76 3.28
N PRO A 170 -5.36 2.22 2.19
CA PRO A 170 -4.14 1.44 2.27
C PRO A 170 -2.90 2.31 2.46
N SER A 171 -2.04 2.00 3.44
CA SER A 171 -0.81 2.77 3.74
C SER A 171 0.17 2.87 2.57
N GLU A 172 0.42 1.76 1.86
CA GLU A 172 1.36 1.68 0.74
C GLU A 172 0.89 2.43 -0.54
N GLY A 173 -0.37 2.88 -0.54
CA GLY A 173 -1.01 3.62 -1.65
C GLY A 173 -1.13 5.13 -1.42
N ARG A 174 -0.60 5.64 -0.30
CA ARG A 174 -0.77 7.03 0.12
C ARG A 174 -0.19 8.03 -0.91
N PRO A 175 -0.98 9.00 -1.41
CA PRO A 175 -0.47 10.06 -2.28
C PRO A 175 0.58 10.92 -1.57
N ILE A 176 1.67 11.29 -2.25
CA ILE A 176 2.73 12.14 -1.67
C ILE A 176 2.16 13.49 -1.16
N ALA A 177 1.17 14.04 -1.86
CA ALA A 177 0.49 15.27 -1.43
C ALA A 177 -0.17 15.13 -0.04
N SER A 178 -0.74 13.97 0.28
CA SER A 178 -1.38 13.72 1.59
C SER A 178 -0.38 13.58 2.73
N LEU A 179 0.90 13.24 2.44
CA LEU A 179 1.97 13.24 3.44
C LEU A 179 2.38 14.66 3.86
N LEU A 180 2.23 15.64 2.96
CA LEU A 180 2.58 17.04 3.20
C LEU A 180 1.50 17.83 3.95
N THR A 181 0.25 17.33 3.96
CA THR A 181 -0.88 17.92 4.69
C THR A 181 -1.05 17.36 6.11
N SER A 182 -0.10 16.53 6.56
CA SER A 182 -0.01 16.24 7.99
C SER A 182 0.41 17.54 8.71
N PRO A 183 -0.34 18.03 9.71
CA PRO A 183 -0.13 19.35 10.33
C PRO A 183 1.14 19.42 11.21
N ILE A 184 2.29 19.01 10.69
CA ILE A 184 3.59 19.01 11.36
C ILE A 184 4.38 20.31 11.09
N GLN A 185 3.90 21.25 10.26
CA GLN A 185 4.67 22.44 9.90
C GLN A 185 3.85 23.75 9.91
N GLN A 186 3.03 23.98 10.94
CA GLN A 186 2.41 25.30 11.16
C GLN A 186 2.51 25.77 12.62
N GLY A 187 3.64 25.46 13.26
CA GLY A 187 3.92 25.79 14.67
C GLY A 187 5.29 26.43 14.90
N GLU A 188 5.91 27.02 13.88
CA GLU A 188 7.22 27.66 14.02
C GLU A 188 7.25 28.97 13.22
N GLY A 189 6.69 30.03 13.82
CA GLY A 189 6.64 31.34 13.17
C GLY A 189 5.76 32.40 13.84
N SER A 190 5.71 32.47 15.17
CA SER A 190 5.08 33.61 15.85
C SER A 190 5.71 33.94 17.19
N ILE A 191 7.03 34.10 17.23
CA ILE A 191 7.68 34.86 18.31
C ILE A 191 8.78 35.73 17.68
N GLN A 192 8.42 36.93 17.22
CA GLN A 192 9.26 38.13 17.29
C GLN A 192 8.51 39.33 16.69
N HIS A 193 7.85 40.12 17.54
CA HIS A 193 8.05 41.56 17.64
C HIS A 193 7.03 42.16 18.62
N ARG A 194 7.45 42.34 19.87
CA ARG A 194 6.88 43.36 20.75
C ARG A 194 7.99 43.94 21.61
N GLN A 195 8.71 44.89 21.02
CA GLN A 195 9.44 45.94 21.73
C GLN A 195 9.28 47.23 20.94
N GLY A 196 8.89 48.28 21.64
CA GLY A 196 8.46 49.58 21.13
C GLY A 196 7.33 50.10 21.98
#